data_AF-A0A7L4RST7-F1
#
_entry.id   AF-A0A7L4RST7-F1
#
_cell.length_a   1.000
_cell.length_b   1.000
_cell.length_c   1.000
_cell.angle_alpha   90.00
_cell.angle_beta   90.00
_cell.angle_gamma   90.00
#
_symmetry.space_group_name_H-M   'P 1'
#
loop_
_entity.id
_entity.type
_entity.pdbx_description
1 polymer ?
#
loop_
_entity_poly.entity_id
_entity_poly.type
_entity_poly.pdbx_seq_one_letter_code
_entity_poly.pdbx_strand_id
1 'polypeptide(L)'
;MKMRGQIELMIIVFLLIMFVPILLGWAFPLFGLIFKAYLAITIFLFVRNFLGTGVVSYVVAGVLIYIFIIKLWVLFASSYMLFLIVSMMLSGIIIFGLQKH
;
A
#
# COMPACT_ATOMS: atom_id res chain seq x y z
N MET A 1 20.76 0.07 27.90
CA MET A 1 21.30 0.11 26.52
C MET A 1 20.69 -0.93 25.57
N LYS A 2 20.44 -2.18 25.96
CA LYS A 2 19.89 -3.22 25.05
C LYS A 2 18.52 -2.89 24.41
N MET A 3 17.59 -2.25 25.13
CA MET A 3 16.26 -1.92 24.58
C MET A 3 16.29 -0.86 23.48
N ARG A 4 17.24 0.09 23.50
CA ARG A 4 17.37 1.11 22.44
C ARG A 4 17.82 0.48 21.11
N GLY A 5 18.83 -0.40 21.16
CA GLY A 5 19.30 -1.08 19.95
C GLY A 5 18.24 -2.00 19.32
N GLN A 6 17.34 -2.59 20.13
CA GLN A 6 16.24 -3.40 19.60
C GLN A 6 15.19 -2.56 18.87
N ILE A 7 14.84 -1.38 19.41
CA ILE A 7 13.89 -0.47 18.77
C ILE A 7 14.45 0.08 17.47
N GLU A 8 15.72 0.50 17.46
CA GLU A 8 16.40 0.97 16.25
C GLU A 8 16.44 -0.11 15.16
N LEU A 9 16.73 -1.36 15.53
CA LEU A 9 16.76 -2.48 14.61
C LEU A 9 15.38 -2.82 14.06
N MET A 10 14.32 -2.72 14.88
CA MET A 10 12.93 -2.86 14.41
C MET A 10 12.54 -1.78 13.40
N ILE A 11 12.94 -0.52 13.62
CA ILE A 11 12.67 0.59 12.69
C ILE A 11 13.37 0.35 11.36
N ILE A 12 14.62 -0.12 11.37
CA ILE A 12 15.38 -0.42 10.15
C ILE A 12 14.72 -1.55 9.36
N VAL A 13 14.33 -2.64 10.03
CA VAL A 13 13.62 -3.75 9.38
C VAL A 13 12.29 -3.27 8.80
N PHE A 14 11.57 -2.41 9.52
CA PHE A 14 10.31 -1.84 9.04
C PHE A 14 10.51 -1.00 7.76
N LEU A 15 11.52 -0.13 7.75
CA LEU A 15 11.87 0.66 6.58
C LEU A 15 12.25 -0.23 5.40
N LEU A 16 13.04 -1.29 5.61
CA LEU A 16 13.40 -2.24 4.55
C LEU A 16 12.17 -2.93 3.95
N ILE A 17 11.22 -3.36 4.78
CA ILE A 17 9.98 -4.01 4.32
C ILE A 17 9.14 -3.05 3.46
N MET A 18 9.11 -1.75 3.78
CA MET A 18 8.38 -0.75 3.00
C MET A 18 8.89 -0.61 1.55
N PHE A 19 10.16 -0.97 1.27
CA PHE A 19 10.74 -0.91 -0.07
C PHE A 19 10.57 -2.21 -0.87
N VAL A 20 10.08 -3.29 -0.25
CA VAL A 20 9.93 -4.61 -0.89
C VAL A 20 9.14 -4.57 -2.21
N PRO A 21 7.98 -3.89 -2.34
CA PRO A 21 7.24 -3.87 -3.61
C PRO A 21 7.99 -3.15 -4.72
N ILE A 22 8.75 -2.12 -4.36
CA ILE A 22 9.56 -1.35 -5.31
C ILE A 22 10.70 -2.25 -5.82
N LEU A 23 11.40 -2.92 -4.90
CA LEU A 23 12.46 -3.86 -5.24
C LEU A 23 11.94 -5.02 -6.09
N LEU A 24 10.79 -5.60 -5.74
CA LEU A 24 10.15 -6.66 -6.52
C LEU A 24 9.67 -6.16 -7.89
N GLY A 25 9.14 -4.94 -7.97
CA GLY A 25 8.72 -4.34 -9.24
C GLY A 25 9.88 -3.99 -10.17
N TRP A 26 11.07 -3.73 -9.61
CA TRP A 26 12.31 -3.54 -10.38
C TRP A 26 12.96 -4.87 -10.79
N ALA A 27 13.02 -5.84 -9.87
CA ALA A 27 13.63 -7.15 -10.13
C ALA A 27 12.78 -8.01 -11.08
N PHE A 28 11.45 -7.89 -11.00
CA PHE A 28 10.49 -8.66 -11.80
C PHE A 28 9.52 -7.69 -12.51
N PRO A 29 9.79 -7.31 -13.76
CA PRO A 29 8.95 -6.36 -14.51
C PRO A 29 7.48 -6.80 -14.60
N LEU A 30 7.25 -8.13 -14.69
CA LEU A 30 5.91 -8.71 -14.72
C LEU A 30 5.15 -8.44 -13.42
N PHE A 31 5.82 -8.57 -12.26
CA PHE A 31 5.23 -8.28 -10.96
C PHE A 31 4.91 -6.80 -10.81
N GLY A 32 5.81 -5.93 -11.27
CA GLY A 32 5.57 -4.49 -11.32
C GLY A 32 4.33 -4.12 -12.15
N LEU A 33 4.13 -4.77 -13.30
CA LEU A 33 2.95 -4.55 -14.15
C LEU A 33 1.65 -5.02 -13.47
N ILE A 34 1.66 -6.22 -12.88
CA ILE A 34 0.50 -6.77 -12.16
C ILE A 34 0.14 -5.87 -10.99
N PHE A 35 1.13 -5.40 -10.22
CA PHE A 35 0.90 -4.52 -9.07
C PHE A 35 0.34 -3.16 -9.48
N LYS A 36 0.83 -2.59 -10.60
CA LYS A 36 0.26 -1.37 -11.21
C LYS A 36 -1.19 -1.58 -11.63
N ALA A 37 -1.50 -2.69 -12.29
CA ALA A 37 -2.85 -3.01 -12.71
C ALA A 37 -3.80 -3.18 -11.51
N TYR A 38 -3.35 -3.88 -10.47
CA TYR A 38 -4.10 -4.04 -9.23
C TYR A 38 -4.42 -2.69 -8.58
N LEU A 39 -3.41 -1.83 -8.39
CA LEU A 39 -3.61 -0.49 -7.81
C LEU A 39 -4.52 0.38 -8.69
N ALA A 40 -4.45 0.25 -10.01
CA ALA A 40 -5.33 0.99 -10.93
C ALA A 40 -6.79 0.60 -10.71
N ILE A 41 -7.06 -0.70 -10.56
CA ILE A 41 -8.39 -1.23 -10.26
C ILE A 41 -8.85 -0.75 -8.88
N THR A 42 -7.98 -0.77 -7.87
CA THR A 42 -8.32 -0.27 -6.52
C THR A 42 -8.72 1.20 -6.55
N ILE A 43 -7.96 2.06 -7.25
CA ILE A 43 -8.30 3.48 -7.41
C ILE A 43 -9.62 3.64 -8.14
N PHE A 44 -9.83 2.90 -9.23
CA PHE A 44 -11.07 2.96 -10.00
C PHE A 44 -12.30 2.58 -9.16
N LEU A 45 -12.23 1.47 -8.42
CA LEU A 45 -13.30 1.02 -7.54
C LEU A 45 -13.55 2.01 -6.39
N PHE A 46 -12.48 2.54 -5.80
CA PHE A 46 -12.57 3.56 -4.77
C PHE A 46 -13.31 4.79 -5.29
N VAL A 47 -12.88 5.36 -6.42
CA VAL A 47 -13.51 6.54 -7.01
C VAL A 47 -14.97 6.26 -7.39
N ARG A 48 -15.28 5.08 -7.94
CA ARG A 48 -16.67 4.69 -8.22
C ARG A 48 -17.53 4.54 -6.99
N ASN A 49 -16.99 4.05 -5.88
CA ASN A 49 -17.72 3.97 -4.62
C ASN A 49 -18.02 5.36 -4.03
N PHE A 50 -17.13 6.33 -4.23
CA PHE A 50 -17.33 7.70 -3.71
C PHE A 50 -18.15 8.60 -4.64
N LEU A 51 -17.93 8.55 -5.96
CA LEU A 51 -18.53 9.47 -6.93
C LEU A 51 -19.64 8.82 -7.79
N GLY A 52 -19.85 7.51 -7.67
CA GLY A 52 -20.84 6.78 -8.46
C GLY A 52 -20.38 6.42 -9.88
N THR A 53 -21.33 6.23 -10.78
CA THR A 53 -21.12 5.61 -12.11
C THR A 53 -21.07 6.59 -13.29
N GLY A 54 -21.07 7.90 -13.01
CA GLY A 54 -21.08 8.94 -14.03
C GLY A 54 -19.73 9.18 -14.71
N VAL A 55 -19.74 9.94 -15.82
CA VAL A 55 -18.54 10.31 -16.60
C VAL A 55 -17.45 10.96 -15.74
N VAL A 56 -17.86 11.76 -14.75
CA VAL A 56 -16.95 12.41 -13.80
C VAL A 56 -16.10 11.39 -13.03
N SER A 57 -16.64 10.22 -12.66
CA SER A 57 -15.88 9.22 -11.91
C SER A 57 -14.77 8.59 -12.76
N TYR A 58 -15.01 8.38 -14.06
CA TYR A 58 -13.99 7.90 -15.00
C TYR A 58 -12.87 8.92 -15.19
N VAL A 59 -13.20 10.20 -15.33
CA VAL A 59 -12.20 11.27 -15.48
C VAL A 59 -11.34 11.38 -14.23
N VAL A 60 -11.97 11.43 -13.04
CA VAL A 60 -11.25 11.51 -11.77
C VAL A 60 -10.39 10.26 -11.55
N ALA A 61 -10.93 9.06 -11.80
CA ALA A 61 -10.16 7.82 -11.71
C ALA A 61 -8.94 7.82 -12.64
N GLY A 62 -9.10 8.25 -13.89
CA GLY A 62 -8.00 8.35 -14.85
C GLY A 62 -6.91 9.31 -14.39
N VAL A 63 -7.28 10.48 -13.87
CA VAL A 63 -6.32 11.47 -13.32
C VAL A 63 -5.58 10.90 -12.11
N LEU A 64 -6.27 10.25 -11.18
CA LEU A 64 -5.64 9.66 -9.99
C LEU A 64 -4.73 8.48 -10.35
N ILE A 65 -5.14 7.62 -11.30
CA ILE A 65 -4.30 6.55 -11.83
C ILE A 65 -3.01 7.11 -12.42
N TYR A 66 -3.11 8.15 -13.26
CA TYR A 66 -1.92 8.79 -13.84
C TYR A 66 -0.98 9.34 -12.76
N ILE A 67 -1.52 10.07 -11.78
CA ILE A 67 -0.72 10.67 -10.71
C ILE A 67 -0.07 9.59 -9.84
N PHE A 68 -0.83 8.62 -9.36
CA PHE A 68 -0.34 7.65 -8.37
C PHE A 68 0.44 6.48 -8.96
N ILE A 69 0.12 6.05 -10.18
CA ILE A 69 0.70 4.83 -10.77
C ILE A 69 1.79 5.13 -11.77
N ILE A 70 1.68 6.23 -12.51
CA ILE A 70 2.68 6.62 -13.51
C ILE A 70 3.68 7.60 -12.90
N LYS A 71 3.20 8.70 -12.30
CA LYS A 71 4.08 9.78 -11.82
C LYS A 71 4.69 9.52 -10.44
N LEU A 72 3.89 9.00 -9.50
CA LEU A 72 4.28 8.83 -8.09
C LEU A 72 4.37 7.36 -7.66
N TRP A 73 4.67 6.46 -8.61
CA TRP A 73 4.69 5.01 -8.41
C TRP A 73 5.41 4.56 -7.13
N VAL A 74 6.64 5.04 -6.93
CA VAL A 74 7.50 4.64 -5.81
C VAL A 74 6.85 4.99 -4.47
N LEU A 75 6.37 6.23 -4.37
CA LEU A 75 5.77 6.74 -3.14
C LEU A 75 4.46 6.01 -2.83
N PHE A 76 3.62 5.80 -3.85
CA PHE A 76 2.34 5.13 -3.68
C PHE A 76 2.48 3.64 -3.35
N ALA A 77 3.43 2.94 -3.96
CA ALA A 77 3.71 1.53 -3.65
C ALA A 77 4.19 1.34 -2.21
N SER A 78 5.06 2.22 -1.71
CA SER A 78 5.49 2.20 -0.30
C SER A 78 4.38 2.58 0.67
N SER A 79 3.56 3.60 0.36
CA SER A 79 2.41 3.97 1.18
C SER A 79 1.38 2.85 1.28
N TYR A 80 1.14 2.11 0.18
CA TYR A 80 0.23 0.97 0.19
C TYR A 80 0.75 -0.19 1.05
N MET A 81 2.06 -0.45 1.05
CA MET A 81 2.64 -1.44 1.98
C MET A 81 2.51 -1.02 3.43
N LEU A 82 2.76 0.25 3.73
CA LEU A 82 2.55 0.76 5.08
C LEU A 82 1.10 0.56 5.51
N PHE A 83 0.15 0.87 4.63
CA PHE A 83 -1.26 0.62 4.88
C PHE A 83 -1.52 -0.87 5.19
N LEU A 84 -1.05 -1.80 4.37
CA LEU A 84 -1.24 -3.25 4.60
C LEU A 84 -0.65 -3.70 5.95
N ILE A 85 0.57 -3.29 6.27
CA ILE A 85 1.23 -3.68 7.52
C ILE A 85 0.44 -3.15 8.72
N VAL A 86 0.04 -1.88 8.68
CA VAL A 86 -0.76 -1.26 9.75
C VAL A 86 -2.12 -1.94 9.87
N SER A 87 -2.80 -2.23 8.75
CA SER A 87 -4.07 -2.97 8.76
C SER A 87 -3.92 -4.36 9.37
N MET A 88 -2.85 -5.09 9.06
CA MET A 88 -2.58 -6.41 9.64
C MET A 88 -2.25 -6.34 11.13
N MET A 89 -1.51 -5.32 11.57
CA MET A 89 -1.25 -5.10 13.00
C MET A 89 -2.55 -4.81 13.76
N LEU A 90 -3.40 -3.92 13.23
CA LEU A 90 -4.69 -3.60 13.84
C LEU A 90 -5.62 -4.82 13.86
N SER A 91 -5.71 -5.59 12.78
CA SER A 91 -6.53 -6.81 12.76
C SER A 91 -6.00 -7.86 13.72
N GLY A 92 -4.69 -7.99 13.86
CA GLY A 92 -4.07 -8.89 14.84
C GLY A 92 -4.42 -8.50 16.28
N ILE A 93 -4.39 -7.22 16.61
CA ILE A 93 -4.83 -6.71 17.93
C ILE A 93 -6.29 -7.06 18.18
N ILE A 94 -7.17 -6.90 17.18
CA ILE A 94 -8.60 -7.22 17.33
C ILE A 94 -8.78 -8.72 17.57
N ILE A 95 -8.20 -9.58 16.73
CA ILE A 95 -8.41 -11.04 16.79
C ILE A 95 -7.86 -11.61 18.09
N PHE A 96 -6.61 -11.30 18.45
CA PHE A 96 -5.96 -11.88 19.63
C PHE A 96 -6.24 -11.12 20.92
N GLY A 97 -6.57 -9.82 20.83
CA GLY A 97 -6.94 -9.00 21.98
C GLY A 97 -8.34 -9.30 22.50
N LEU A 98 -9.29 -9.59 21.60
CA LEU A 98 -10.64 -10.04 21.99
C LEU A 98 -10.64 -11.45 22.57
N GLN A 99 -9.66 -12.29 22.24
CA GLN A 99 -9.58 -13.67 22.73
C GLN A 99 -9.09 -13.79 24.20
N LYS A 100 -8.56 -12.70 24.77
CA LYS A 100 -8.07 -12.63 26.15
C LYS A 100 -9.10 -12.05 27.15
N HIS A 101 -10.28 -11.67 26.68
CA HIS A 101 -11.43 -11.27 27.50
C HIS A 101 -12.59 -12.25 27.27
#